data_AF-A0A970PLT0-F1
#
_entry.id   AF-A0A970PLT0-F1
#
_cell.length_a   1.000
_cell.length_b   1.000
_cell.length_c   1.000
_cell.angle_alpha   90.00
_cell.angle_beta   90.00
_cell.angle_gamma   90.00
#
_symmetry.space_group_name_H-M   'P 1'
#
loop_
_entity.id
_entity.type
_entity.pdbx_description
1 polymer ?
#
loop_
_entity_poly.entity_id
_entity_poly.type
_entity_poly.pdbx_seq_one_letter_code
_entity_poly.pdbx_strand_id
1 'polypeptide(L)'
;MTTDKSYTQLHIQGERIEIEVEGVPVHGRITLRDRSSIGVKIISPYTGISELSGSIPVILGQFKNFLGSRGDEKAASLLSQLYRFCLYAQEHKDRLLTALQDFKSKLDYAQHLAPKVKDLAQRKTAMQEDLRAIRKELKAGKMDNIEYQRRIGPLKKSLELLSEEMRVDSHAIFKASFTSFKDTPVWELRHDTVLKYLEGLAESERP
;
A
#
# COMPACT_ATOMS: atom_id res chain seq x y z
N MET A 1 -21.14 17.99 -18.10
CA MET A 1 -20.89 16.55 -17.87
C MET A 1 -21.05 16.30 -16.39
N THR A 2 -22.26 15.91 -16.00
CA THR A 2 -22.60 15.49 -14.63
C THR A 2 -21.85 14.18 -14.35
N THR A 3 -20.86 14.24 -13.48
CA THR A 3 -20.26 13.03 -12.90
C THR A 3 -21.37 12.33 -12.12
N ASP A 4 -21.82 11.19 -12.64
CA ASP A 4 -22.82 10.36 -11.98
C ASP A 4 -22.23 9.94 -10.62
N LYS A 5 -22.77 10.50 -9.54
CA LYS A 5 -22.22 10.27 -8.20
C LYS A 5 -22.58 8.84 -7.82
N SER A 6 -21.60 8.05 -7.36
CA SER A 6 -21.80 6.66 -6.92
C SER A 6 -22.57 6.52 -5.60
N TYR A 7 -23.18 7.60 -5.12
CA TYR A 7 -23.90 7.70 -3.86
C TYR A 7 -24.93 8.83 -3.93
N THR A 8 -25.93 8.74 -3.07
CA THR A 8 -26.98 9.73 -2.83
C THR A 8 -26.99 10.14 -1.34
N GLN A 9 -27.77 11.17 -1.00
CA GLN A 9 -28.09 11.57 0.38
C GLN A 9 -26.85 11.74 1.30
N LEU A 10 -25.89 12.59 0.90
CA LEU A 10 -24.73 12.88 1.71
C LEU A 10 -25.09 13.70 2.96
N HIS A 11 -24.84 13.14 4.13
CA HIS A 11 -24.90 13.82 5.42
C HIS A 11 -23.56 13.70 6.16
N ILE A 12 -23.03 14.81 6.67
CA ILE A 12 -21.81 14.84 7.47
C ILE A 12 -22.05 15.66 8.73
N GLN A 13 -21.74 15.05 9.88
CA GLN A 13 -21.80 15.70 11.18
C GLN A 13 -20.53 15.40 11.99
N GLY A 14 -19.66 16.40 12.11
CA GLY A 14 -18.32 16.22 12.68
C GLY A 14 -17.51 15.22 11.85
N GLU A 15 -17.09 14.12 12.47
CA GLU A 15 -16.38 13.04 11.79
C GLU A 15 -17.31 11.98 11.19
N ARG A 16 -18.61 12.01 11.51
CA ARG A 16 -19.58 11.02 11.00
C ARG A 16 -19.98 11.39 9.59
N ILE A 17 -20.06 10.37 8.74
CA ILE A 17 -20.50 10.49 7.36
C ILE A 17 -21.53 9.41 7.07
N GLU A 18 -22.61 9.80 6.43
CA GLU A 18 -23.71 8.94 6.03
C GLU A 18 -24.00 9.22 4.55
N ILE A 19 -24.14 8.14 3.78
CA ILE A 19 -24.49 8.17 2.37
C ILE A 19 -25.46 7.02 2.09
N GLU A 20 -26.16 7.11 0.97
CA GLU A 20 -26.92 5.99 0.42
C GLU A 20 -26.22 5.48 -0.84
N VAL A 21 -26.02 4.17 -0.95
CA VAL A 21 -25.43 3.50 -2.12
C VAL A 21 -26.38 2.40 -2.56
N GLU A 22 -26.92 2.52 -3.77
CA GLU A 22 -27.83 1.51 -4.34
C GLU A 22 -29.03 1.21 -3.41
N GLY A 23 -29.55 2.25 -2.75
CA GLY A 23 -30.67 2.15 -1.81
C GLY A 23 -30.31 1.64 -0.41
N VAL A 24 -29.02 1.37 -0.13
CA VAL A 24 -28.55 0.91 1.17
C VAL A 24 -27.90 2.07 1.94
N PRO A 25 -28.32 2.34 3.19
CA PRO A 25 -27.69 3.36 4.01
C PRO A 25 -26.31 2.87 4.50
N VAL A 26 -25.26 3.61 4.15
CA VAL A 26 -23.88 3.32 4.51
C VAL A 26 -23.39 4.38 5.48
N HIS A 27 -22.91 3.92 6.64
CA HIS A 27 -22.39 4.79 7.69
C HIS A 27 -20.88 4.61 7.80
N GLY A 28 -20.18 5.72 7.92
CA GLY A 28 -18.74 5.75 8.06
C GLY A 28 -18.25 6.83 9.01
N ARG A 29 -16.94 6.86 9.20
CA ARG A 29 -16.23 7.90 9.95
C ARG A 29 -15.02 8.37 9.18
N ILE A 30 -14.87 9.68 9.08
CA ILE A 30 -13.66 10.33 8.59
C ILE A 30 -12.58 10.16 9.66
N THR A 31 -11.52 9.43 9.34
CA THR A 31 -10.43 9.09 10.28
C THR A 31 -9.23 10.03 10.16
N LEU A 32 -9.11 10.71 9.03
CA LEU A 32 -8.09 11.71 8.76
C LEU A 32 -8.68 12.75 7.83
N ARG A 33 -8.44 14.03 8.11
CA ARG A 33 -8.72 15.12 7.18
C ARG A 33 -7.66 16.20 7.33
N ASP A 34 -6.84 16.35 6.30
CA ASP A 34 -5.89 17.46 6.18
C ASP A 34 -6.01 18.11 4.79
N ARG A 35 -5.11 19.05 4.46
CA ARG A 35 -5.17 19.77 3.17
C ARG A 35 -4.91 18.84 1.97
N SER A 36 -4.17 17.76 2.18
CA SER A 36 -3.60 16.89 1.15
C SER A 36 -4.20 15.50 1.12
N SER A 37 -4.74 15.01 2.24
CA SER A 37 -5.18 13.64 2.43
C SER A 37 -6.49 13.58 3.20
N ILE A 38 -7.30 12.55 2.90
CA ILE A 38 -8.53 12.25 3.64
C ILE A 38 -8.66 10.73 3.79
N GLY A 39 -9.08 10.28 4.97
CA GLY A 39 -9.28 8.87 5.29
C GLY A 39 -10.69 8.61 5.77
N VAL A 40 -11.26 7.47 5.39
CA VAL A 40 -12.59 7.05 5.80
C VAL A 40 -12.57 5.59 6.23
N LYS A 41 -13.33 5.28 7.28
CA LYS A 41 -13.61 3.92 7.75
C LYS A 41 -15.10 3.64 7.61
N ILE A 42 -15.47 2.47 7.10
CA ILE A 42 -16.87 2.01 7.11
C ILE A 42 -17.23 1.46 8.51
N ILE A 43 -18.42 1.79 8.96
CA ILE A 43 -18.99 1.39 10.27
C ILE A 43 -20.20 0.48 10.08
N SER A 44 -21.01 0.71 9.05
CA SER A 44 -22.18 -0.09 8.73
C SER A 44 -22.50 0.02 7.23
N PRO A 45 -22.97 -1.05 6.55
CA PRO A 45 -23.28 -2.39 7.09
C PRO A 45 -22.04 -3.26 7.33
N TYR A 46 -20.89 -2.88 6.79
CA TYR A 46 -19.62 -3.58 6.97
C TYR A 46 -18.73 -2.89 8.00
N THR A 47 -17.78 -3.65 8.55
CA THR A 47 -16.78 -3.15 9.50
C THR A 47 -15.38 -3.65 9.14
N GLY A 48 -14.36 -3.12 9.80
CA GLY A 48 -12.99 -3.64 9.70
C GLY A 48 -12.17 -3.11 8.52
N ILE A 49 -12.72 -2.25 7.66
CA ILE A 49 -11.98 -1.68 6.53
C ILE A 49 -11.98 -0.14 6.54
N SER A 50 -10.86 0.43 6.12
CA SER A 50 -10.67 1.87 5.97
C SER A 50 -9.80 2.16 4.77
N GLU A 51 -10.10 3.25 4.07
CA GLU A 51 -9.35 3.70 2.90
C GLU A 51 -8.82 5.12 3.09
N LEU A 52 -7.62 5.38 2.57
CA LEU A 52 -7.06 6.72 2.48
C LEU A 52 -7.07 7.17 1.02
N SER A 53 -7.36 8.45 0.80
CA SER A 53 -7.08 9.06 -0.49
C SER A 53 -5.58 9.03 -0.78
N GLY A 54 -5.22 9.01 -2.06
CA GLY A 54 -3.90 9.48 -2.46
C GLY A 54 -3.65 10.92 -1.96
N SER A 55 -2.39 11.27 -1.79
CA SER A 55 -2.00 12.63 -1.40
C SER A 55 -2.12 13.58 -2.58
N ILE A 56 -2.71 14.76 -2.36
CA ILE A 56 -2.67 15.86 -3.32
C ILE A 56 -1.22 16.39 -3.38
N PRO A 57 -0.56 16.38 -4.55
CA PRO A 57 0.77 16.95 -4.70
C PRO A 57 0.80 18.42 -4.26
N VAL A 58 1.89 18.84 -3.61
CA VAL A 58 2.04 20.19 -3.03
C VAL A 58 1.74 21.30 -4.05
N ILE A 59 2.14 21.11 -5.31
CA ILE A 59 1.93 22.06 -6.42
C ILE A 59 0.43 22.32 -6.66
N LEU A 60 -0.43 21.33 -6.44
CA LEU A 60 -1.89 21.45 -6.61
C LEU A 60 -2.60 21.89 -5.32
N GLY A 61 -1.91 21.85 -4.17
CA GLY A 61 -2.47 22.09 -2.83
C GLY A 61 -3.00 23.52 -2.61
N GLN A 62 -2.54 24.49 -3.41
CA GLN A 62 -3.05 25.86 -3.37
C GLN A 62 -4.46 25.98 -3.99
N PHE A 63 -4.81 25.08 -4.91
CA PHE A 63 -6.06 25.14 -5.67
C PHE A 63 -7.05 24.02 -5.27
N LYS A 64 -6.55 22.95 -4.66
CA LYS A 64 -7.32 21.75 -4.29
C LYS A 64 -6.93 21.32 -2.88
N ASN A 65 -7.90 21.20 -1.98
CA ASN A 65 -7.70 20.62 -0.66
C ASN A 65 -8.96 19.90 -0.16
N PHE A 66 -8.84 19.15 0.93
CA PHE A 66 -9.93 18.37 1.52
C PHE A 66 -10.56 19.01 2.78
N LEU A 67 -10.32 20.30 3.04
CA LEU A 67 -10.89 20.97 4.23
C LEU A 67 -12.35 21.41 4.05
N GLY A 68 -12.85 21.48 2.82
CA GLY A 68 -14.23 21.89 2.50
C GLY A 68 -15.02 20.83 1.72
N SER A 69 -15.98 21.27 0.91
CA SER A 69 -16.91 20.41 0.16
C SER A 69 -16.23 19.35 -0.71
N ARG A 70 -15.07 19.66 -1.29
CA ARG A 70 -14.27 18.67 -2.03
C ARG A 70 -13.82 17.50 -1.15
N GLY A 71 -13.50 17.77 0.11
CA GLY A 71 -13.20 16.75 1.11
C GLY A 71 -14.43 15.92 1.46
N ASP A 72 -15.59 16.56 1.60
CA ASP A 72 -16.86 15.87 1.85
C ASP A 72 -17.23 14.92 0.70
N GLU A 73 -17.15 15.41 -0.54
CA GLU A 73 -17.40 14.60 -1.73
C GLU A 73 -16.39 13.45 -1.87
N LYS A 74 -15.12 13.70 -1.53
CA LYS A 74 -14.09 12.65 -1.59
C LYS A 74 -14.30 11.62 -0.49
N ALA A 75 -14.68 12.03 0.73
CA ALA A 75 -15.01 11.10 1.80
C ALA A 75 -16.20 10.21 1.42
N ALA A 76 -17.25 10.79 0.86
CA ALA A 76 -18.42 10.06 0.38
C ALA A 76 -18.07 9.07 -0.74
N SER A 77 -17.24 9.50 -1.69
CA SER A 77 -16.73 8.62 -2.75
C SER A 77 -15.90 7.46 -2.19
N LEU A 78 -15.00 7.70 -1.24
CA LEU A 78 -14.23 6.62 -0.60
C LEU A 78 -15.14 5.65 0.16
N LEU A 79 -16.15 6.15 0.88
CA LEU A 79 -17.11 5.32 1.61
C LEU A 79 -17.93 4.44 0.67
N SER A 80 -18.37 4.99 -0.47
CA SER A 80 -19.07 4.26 -1.52
C SER A 80 -18.19 3.14 -2.13
N GLN A 81 -16.92 3.44 -2.41
CA GLN A 81 -15.94 2.45 -2.91
C GLN A 81 -15.71 1.32 -1.89
N LEU A 82 -15.55 1.66 -0.61
CA LEU A 82 -15.42 0.69 0.47
C LEU A 82 -16.63 -0.25 0.54
N TYR A 83 -17.85 0.32 0.49
CA TYR A 83 -19.08 -0.48 0.51
C TYR A 83 -19.14 -1.45 -0.68
N ARG A 84 -18.93 -0.96 -1.91
CA ARG A 84 -18.95 -1.79 -3.12
C ARG A 84 -17.89 -2.89 -3.10
N PHE A 85 -16.70 -2.58 -2.61
CA PHE A 85 -15.66 -3.59 -2.43
C PHE A 85 -16.07 -4.64 -1.40
N CYS A 86 -16.64 -4.25 -0.25
CA CYS A 86 -17.09 -5.21 0.75
C CYS A 86 -18.20 -6.13 0.20
N LEU A 87 -19.18 -5.57 -0.50
CA LEU A 87 -20.24 -6.34 -1.16
C LEU A 87 -19.64 -7.35 -2.17
N TYR A 88 -18.78 -6.87 -3.07
CA TYR A 88 -18.07 -7.70 -4.04
C TYR A 88 -17.24 -8.80 -3.38
N ALA A 89 -16.56 -8.46 -2.28
CA ALA A 89 -15.72 -9.41 -1.54
C ALA A 89 -16.52 -10.51 -0.86
N GLN A 90 -17.76 -10.25 -0.44
CA GLN A 90 -18.65 -11.29 0.06
C GLN A 90 -19.12 -12.24 -1.04
N GLU A 91 -19.49 -11.69 -2.20
CA GLU A 91 -19.99 -12.48 -3.35
C GLU A 91 -18.90 -13.33 -4.02
N HIS A 92 -17.65 -12.86 -3.99
CA HIS A 92 -16.51 -13.51 -4.67
C HIS A 92 -15.41 -13.98 -3.73
N LYS A 93 -15.76 -14.22 -2.47
CA LYS A 93 -14.84 -14.54 -1.37
C LYS A 93 -13.80 -15.60 -1.74
N ASP A 94 -14.21 -16.80 -2.14
CA ASP A 94 -13.29 -17.92 -2.41
C ASP A 94 -12.27 -17.60 -3.51
N ARG A 95 -12.71 -16.92 -4.57
CA ARG A 95 -11.84 -16.52 -5.68
C ARG A 95 -10.83 -15.46 -5.23
N LEU A 96 -11.24 -14.52 -4.39
CA LEU A 96 -10.36 -13.49 -3.84
C LEU A 96 -9.34 -14.07 -2.86
N LEU A 97 -9.75 -15.02 -2.01
CA LEU A 97 -8.84 -15.72 -1.10
C LEU A 97 -7.83 -16.59 -1.87
N THR A 98 -8.26 -17.23 -2.97
CA THR A 98 -7.35 -17.95 -3.87
C THR A 98 -6.31 -16.99 -4.48
N ALA A 99 -6.73 -15.80 -4.94
CA ALA A 99 -5.81 -14.79 -5.46
C ALA A 99 -4.88 -14.21 -4.38
N LEU A 100 -5.37 -14.05 -3.14
CA LEU A 100 -4.52 -13.68 -2.00
C LEU A 100 -3.45 -14.74 -1.74
N GLN A 101 -3.79 -16.03 -1.82
CA GLN A 101 -2.82 -17.10 -1.62
C GLN A 101 -1.77 -17.15 -2.75
N ASP A 102 -2.19 -16.94 -3.99
CA ASP A 102 -1.26 -16.80 -5.13
C ASP A 102 -0.33 -15.59 -4.95
N PHE A 103 -0.87 -14.44 -4.52
CA PHE A 103 -0.08 -13.25 -4.19
C PHE A 103 0.98 -13.55 -3.13
N LYS A 104 0.58 -14.17 -2.01
CA LYS A 104 1.49 -14.52 -0.92
C LYS A 104 2.59 -15.48 -1.37
N SER A 105 2.23 -16.47 -2.18
CA SER A 105 3.18 -17.46 -2.72
C SER A 105 4.20 -16.82 -3.67
N LYS A 106 3.75 -15.94 -4.57
CA LYS A 106 4.64 -15.20 -5.47
C LYS A 106 5.52 -14.20 -4.73
N LEU A 107 4.99 -13.55 -3.70
CA LEU A 107 5.75 -12.63 -2.85
C LEU A 107 6.86 -13.38 -2.10
N ASP A 108 6.55 -14.50 -1.46
CA ASP A 108 7.51 -15.35 -0.76
C ASP A 108 8.59 -15.86 -1.72
N TYR A 109 8.20 -16.34 -2.91
CA TYR A 109 9.14 -16.75 -3.94
C TYR A 109 10.08 -15.61 -4.36
N ALA A 110 9.54 -14.42 -4.62
CA ALA A 110 10.33 -13.25 -5.01
C ALA A 110 11.26 -12.75 -3.89
N GLN A 111 10.87 -12.91 -2.62
CA GLN A 111 11.65 -12.46 -1.47
C GLN A 111 12.73 -13.45 -1.05
N HIS A 112 12.52 -14.76 -1.24
CA HIS A 112 13.34 -15.78 -0.60
C HIS A 112 13.86 -16.88 -1.53
N LEU A 113 13.12 -17.24 -2.57
CA LEU A 113 13.37 -18.47 -3.33
C LEU A 113 13.91 -18.21 -4.75
N ALA A 114 13.68 -17.01 -5.30
CA ALA A 114 14.14 -16.68 -6.64
C ALA A 114 15.67 -16.82 -6.74
N PRO A 115 16.22 -17.47 -7.79
CA PRO A 115 17.66 -17.69 -7.94
C PRO A 115 18.50 -16.41 -7.80
N LYS A 116 17.97 -15.30 -8.31
CA LYS A 116 18.58 -13.97 -8.21
C LYS A 116 18.74 -13.49 -6.76
N VAL A 117 17.84 -13.86 -5.85
CA VAL A 117 17.90 -13.46 -4.43
C VAL A 117 19.14 -14.04 -3.75
N LYS A 118 19.48 -15.30 -4.06
CA LYS A 118 20.67 -15.95 -3.48
C LYS A 118 21.96 -15.26 -3.93
N ASP A 119 22.07 -14.94 -5.22
CA ASP A 119 23.21 -14.19 -5.78
C ASP A 119 23.32 -12.80 -5.15
N LEU A 120 22.22 -12.05 -5.09
CA LEU A 120 22.18 -10.72 -4.48
C LEU A 120 22.56 -10.76 -2.99
N ALA A 121 22.09 -11.76 -2.23
CA ALA A 121 22.42 -11.93 -0.82
C ALA A 121 23.91 -12.27 -0.60
N GLN A 122 24.50 -13.10 -1.46
CA GLN A 122 25.93 -13.38 -1.44
C GLN A 122 26.75 -12.12 -1.74
N ARG A 123 26.41 -11.39 -2.81
CA ARG A 123 27.05 -10.11 -3.16
C ARG A 123 26.98 -9.09 -2.02
N LYS A 124 25.82 -9.01 -1.34
CA LYS A 124 25.62 -8.14 -0.18
C LYS A 124 26.53 -8.52 0.97
N THR A 125 26.63 -9.81 1.27
CA THR A 125 27.47 -10.33 2.35
C THR A 125 28.94 -10.03 2.07
N ALA A 126 29.42 -10.29 0.86
CA ALA A 126 30.80 -9.98 0.45
C ALA A 126 31.11 -8.47 0.58
N MET A 127 30.24 -7.59 0.09
CA MET A 127 30.44 -6.14 0.23
C MET A 127 30.44 -5.68 1.69
N GLN A 128 29.62 -6.31 2.56
CA GLN A 128 29.62 -6.01 3.99
C GLN A 128 30.92 -6.49 4.68
N GLU A 129 31.48 -7.61 4.25
CA GLU A 129 32.77 -8.10 4.71
C GLU A 129 33.91 -7.16 4.30
N ASP A 130 33.91 -6.67 3.06
CA ASP A 130 34.88 -5.67 2.58
C ASP A 130 34.80 -4.38 3.39
N LEU A 131 33.59 -3.88 3.65
CA LEU A 131 33.37 -2.71 4.50
C LEU A 131 33.91 -2.93 5.93
N ARG A 132 33.75 -4.13 6.48
CA ARG A 132 34.30 -4.49 7.80
C ARG A 132 35.82 -4.57 7.77
N ALA A 133 36.41 -5.11 6.71
CA ALA A 133 37.85 -5.20 6.54
C ALA A 133 38.50 -3.80 6.47
N ILE A 134 37.95 -2.92 5.63
CA ILE A 134 38.43 -1.53 5.50
C ILE A 134 38.35 -0.78 6.85
N ARG A 135 37.26 -0.97 7.62
CA ARG A 135 37.14 -0.38 8.97
C ARG A 135 38.19 -0.94 9.94
N LYS A 136 38.55 -2.22 9.83
CA LYS A 136 39.62 -2.82 10.65
C LYS A 136 40.99 -2.25 10.28
N GLU A 137 41.28 -2.06 8.99
CA GLU A 137 42.53 -1.46 8.52
C GLU A 137 42.72 -0.02 9.03
N LEU A 138 41.67 0.80 8.96
CA LEU A 138 41.68 2.15 9.53
C LEU A 138 41.95 2.12 11.04
N LYS A 139 41.24 1.27 11.80
CA LYS A 139 41.44 1.12 13.25
C LYS A 139 42.84 0.65 13.62
N ALA A 140 43.45 -0.17 12.77
CA ALA A 140 44.81 -0.65 12.94
C ALA A 140 45.88 0.37 12.49
N GLY A 141 45.48 1.57 12.05
CA GLY A 141 46.40 2.62 11.58
C GLY A 141 47.09 2.28 10.26
N LYS A 142 46.60 1.27 9.51
CA LYS A 142 47.20 0.82 8.24
C LYS A 142 46.81 1.69 7.04
N MET A 143 45.93 2.67 7.26
CA MET A 143 45.33 3.52 6.24
C MET A 143 44.99 4.87 6.85
N ASP A 144 45.12 5.94 6.08
CA ASP A 144 44.68 7.27 6.48
C ASP A 144 43.18 7.50 6.19
N ASN A 145 42.65 8.62 6.68
CA ASN A 145 41.23 8.92 6.52
C ASN A 145 40.85 9.26 5.07
N ILE A 146 41.77 9.79 4.25
CA ILE A 146 41.49 10.17 2.85
C ILE A 146 41.34 8.89 2.02
N GLU A 147 42.28 7.96 2.16
CA GLU A 147 42.26 6.65 1.53
C GLU A 147 41.05 5.82 1.99
N TYR A 148 40.70 5.89 3.28
CA TYR A 148 39.48 5.28 3.80
C TYR A 148 38.22 5.80 3.10
N GLN A 149 38.06 7.12 2.97
CA GLN A 149 36.89 7.68 2.29
C GLN A 149 36.83 7.29 0.80
N ARG A 150 37.99 7.27 0.13
CA ARG A 150 38.11 6.85 -1.27
C ARG A 150 37.66 5.40 -1.48
N ARG A 151 37.95 4.50 -0.54
CA ARG A 151 37.58 3.08 -0.62
C ARG A 151 36.13 2.81 -0.18
N ILE A 152 35.63 3.52 0.83
CA ILE A 152 34.28 3.26 1.38
C ILE A 152 33.15 3.87 0.54
N GLY A 153 33.40 5.01 -0.11
CA GLY A 153 32.40 5.74 -0.90
C GLY A 153 31.75 4.88 -2.00
N PRO A 154 32.55 4.27 -2.89
CA PRO A 154 32.04 3.38 -3.94
C PRO A 154 31.27 2.18 -3.37
N LEU A 155 31.79 1.53 -2.32
CA LEU A 155 31.14 0.37 -1.70
C LEU A 155 29.79 0.71 -1.07
N LYS A 156 29.67 1.87 -0.42
CA LYS A 156 28.38 2.34 0.10
C LYS A 156 27.37 2.54 -1.02
N LYS A 157 27.76 3.20 -2.12
CA LYS A 157 26.90 3.42 -3.28
C LYS A 157 26.48 2.10 -3.93
N SER A 158 27.40 1.14 -4.05
CA SER A 158 27.10 -0.20 -4.56
C SER A 158 26.14 -0.96 -3.65
N LEU A 159 26.27 -0.83 -2.32
CA LEU A 159 25.37 -1.45 -1.35
C LEU A 159 23.96 -0.84 -1.41
N GLU A 160 23.85 0.48 -1.63
CA GLU A 160 22.57 1.16 -1.85
C GLU A 160 21.89 0.64 -3.13
N LEU A 161 22.61 0.61 -4.25
CA LEU A 161 22.09 0.06 -5.51
C LEU A 161 21.66 -1.40 -5.38
N LEU A 162 22.47 -2.22 -4.70
CA LEU A 162 22.14 -3.62 -4.45
C LEU A 162 20.89 -3.76 -3.58
N SER A 163 20.69 -2.85 -2.61
CA SER A 163 19.50 -2.85 -1.77
C SER A 163 18.24 -2.50 -2.57
N GLU A 164 18.34 -1.58 -3.54
CA GLU A 164 17.27 -1.29 -4.49
C GLU A 164 17.02 -2.47 -5.46
N GLU A 165 18.06 -3.16 -5.94
CA GLU A 165 17.90 -4.37 -6.77
C GLU A 165 17.22 -5.53 -6.05
N MET A 166 17.37 -5.61 -4.72
CA MET A 166 16.71 -6.59 -3.86
C MET A 166 15.26 -6.20 -3.53
N ARG A 167 14.82 -4.98 -3.86
CA ARG A 167 13.47 -4.53 -3.55
C ARG A 167 12.47 -5.27 -4.43
N VAL A 168 11.58 -6.01 -3.78
CA VAL A 168 10.48 -6.71 -4.46
C VAL A 168 9.39 -5.71 -4.85
N ASP A 169 8.97 -5.75 -6.11
CA ASP A 169 7.83 -4.98 -6.60
C ASP A 169 6.52 -5.68 -6.23
N SER A 170 6.05 -5.43 -5.01
CA SER A 170 4.77 -5.96 -4.51
C SER A 170 3.58 -5.50 -5.35
N HIS A 171 3.67 -4.33 -6.00
CA HIS A 171 2.62 -3.81 -6.87
C HIS A 171 2.49 -4.64 -8.14
N ALA A 172 3.61 -4.99 -8.78
CA ALA A 172 3.61 -5.89 -9.94
C ALA A 172 3.07 -7.29 -9.58
N ILE A 173 3.44 -7.82 -8.39
CA ILE A 173 2.93 -9.11 -7.92
C ILE A 173 1.43 -9.05 -7.68
N PHE A 174 0.92 -8.01 -7.00
CA PHE A 174 -0.51 -7.79 -6.83
C PHE A 174 -1.23 -7.78 -8.17
N LYS A 175 -0.72 -7.01 -9.14
CA LYS A 175 -1.31 -6.94 -10.48
C LYS A 175 -1.40 -8.30 -11.13
N ALA A 176 -0.33 -9.09 -11.06
CA ALA A 176 -0.31 -10.44 -11.62
C ALA A 176 -1.34 -11.37 -10.95
N SER A 177 -1.42 -11.36 -9.62
CA SER A 177 -2.30 -12.24 -8.85
C SER A 177 -3.78 -11.85 -8.93
N PHE A 178 -4.10 -10.56 -9.05
CA PHE A 178 -5.47 -10.06 -9.12
C PHE A 178 -5.92 -9.68 -10.54
N THR A 179 -5.21 -10.14 -11.58
CA THR A 179 -5.50 -9.81 -12.99
C THR A 179 -6.95 -10.13 -13.39
N SER A 180 -7.49 -11.25 -12.90
CA SER A 180 -8.86 -11.69 -13.21
C SER A 180 -9.96 -10.82 -12.60
N PHE A 181 -9.60 -9.93 -11.68
CA PHE A 181 -10.50 -8.97 -11.05
C PHE A 181 -10.37 -7.58 -11.66
N LYS A 182 -9.65 -7.42 -12.78
CA LYS A 182 -9.52 -6.13 -13.46
C LYS A 182 -10.91 -5.55 -13.74
N ASP A 183 -11.04 -4.24 -13.57
CA ASP A 183 -12.28 -3.49 -13.79
C ASP A 183 -13.41 -3.82 -12.78
N THR A 184 -13.05 -4.37 -11.62
CA THR A 184 -13.96 -4.61 -10.48
C THR A 184 -13.63 -3.68 -9.30
N PRO A 185 -14.49 -3.61 -8.26
CA PRO A 185 -14.23 -2.80 -7.06
C PRO A 185 -12.90 -3.08 -6.35
N VAL A 186 -12.28 -4.24 -6.59
CA VAL A 186 -10.92 -4.57 -6.11
C VAL A 186 -9.88 -3.53 -6.54
N TRP A 187 -10.04 -2.93 -7.72
CA TRP A 187 -9.08 -1.98 -8.30
C TRP A 187 -9.41 -0.52 -8.02
N GLU A 188 -10.52 -0.25 -7.35
CA GLU A 188 -10.92 1.11 -6.97
C GLU A 188 -10.28 1.55 -5.64
N LEU A 189 -9.79 0.58 -4.87
CA LEU A 189 -9.11 0.77 -3.59
C LEU A 189 -7.60 0.64 -3.72
N ARG A 190 -6.87 1.10 -2.69
CA ARG A 190 -5.43 0.84 -2.62
C ARG A 190 -5.19 -0.65 -2.40
N HIS A 191 -4.16 -1.19 -3.03
CA HIS A 191 -3.81 -2.62 -2.92
C HIS A 191 -3.60 -3.05 -1.47
N ASP A 192 -2.94 -2.22 -0.65
CA ASP A 192 -2.76 -2.50 0.78
C ASP A 192 -4.08 -2.61 1.55
N THR A 193 -5.10 -1.82 1.17
CA THR A 193 -6.43 -1.87 1.79
C THR A 193 -7.13 -3.18 1.45
N VAL A 194 -7.08 -3.58 0.16
CA VAL A 194 -7.62 -4.85 -0.32
C VAL A 194 -6.95 -6.02 0.39
N LEU A 195 -5.61 -6.07 0.38
CA LEU A 195 -4.84 -7.15 0.99
C LEU A 195 -5.17 -7.30 2.48
N LYS A 196 -5.14 -6.20 3.26
CA LYS A 196 -5.45 -6.24 4.69
C LYS A 196 -6.86 -6.75 4.98
N TYR A 197 -7.85 -6.35 4.18
CA TYR A 197 -9.22 -6.81 4.35
C TYR A 197 -9.35 -8.31 4.06
N LEU A 198 -8.77 -8.79 2.95
CA LEU A 198 -8.80 -10.21 2.60
C LEU A 198 -8.03 -11.07 3.61
N GLU A 199 -6.95 -10.54 4.19
CA GLU A 199 -6.23 -11.20 5.28
C GLU A 199 -7.10 -11.37 6.53
N GLY A 200 -7.82 -10.31 6.94
CA GLY A 200 -8.79 -10.39 8.04
C GLY A 200 -9.91 -11.40 7.77
N LEU A 201 -10.39 -11.49 6.52
CA LEU A 201 -11.36 -12.52 6.13
C LEU A 201 -10.79 -13.93 6.26
N ALA A 202 -9.55 -14.17 5.81
CA ALA A 202 -8.91 -15.47 5.90
C ALA A 202 -8.62 -15.89 7.36
N GLU A 203 -8.31 -14.94 8.24
CA GLU A 203 -8.06 -15.20 9.67
C GLU A 203 -9.35 -15.56 10.41
N SER A 204 -10.48 -14.95 10.04
CA SER A 204 -11.79 -15.26 10.63
C SER A 204 -12.30 -16.70 10.36
N GLU A 205 -11.65 -17.42 9.44
CA GLU A 205 -11.96 -18.82 9.12
C GLU A 205 -11.07 -19.84 9.82
N ARG A 206 -10.03 -19.39 10.54
CA ARG A 206 -9.19 -20.33 11.31
C ARG A 206 -9.94 -20.73 12.60
N PRO A 207 -10.22 -22.03 12.81
CA PRO A 207 -10.91 -22.52 13.99
C PRO A 207 -10.13 -22.29 15.29
#